data_AF-A0A6D2K4A4-F1
#
_entry.id   AF-A0A6D2K4A4-F1
#
_cell.length_a   1.000
_cell.length_b   1.000
_cell.length_c   1.000
_cell.angle_alpha   90.00
_cell.angle_beta   90.00
_cell.angle_gamma   90.00
#
_symmetry.space_group_name_H-M   'P 1'
#
loop_
_entity.id
_entity.type
_entity.pdbx_description
1 polymer ?
#
loop_
_entity_poly.entity_id
_entity_poly.type
_entity_poly.pdbx_seq_one_letter_code
_entity_poly.pdbx_strand_id
1 'polypeptide(L)'
;MQVHQPKDPLILGRPFLATAGAIIDVKNGKIDLHLGDIVMNFEVNKSMEKPTVDGQAFWIGELAETREEVLDELLLIDPLELALTKAENEAIAYMDLEREEEEPDIDKDQEISQTKVKFDPWCPLRAPKAELKQLPVGLRYEYLGPNETYPVIVNAALTKEETALLVRELRKHRKALGYSLDDLTGISPELCTHRIILEDESSSSIEHQRRLNPNLKEVVKKEIMKLLKGWSDYPISDSAWVSPVHVVPKKGGITVIKNEHDELIPTRTITGHRMCVDYRKLNSSTRKDHYPLPFIDQMLERLANHQYYCFLDGYSGFFQIPIHPDDQEKTTFTCPYGTYAYRRMPFGLCNAPATFQRCMMSIFTDLIEEIMEVFMDDFSVYGSSFESCLGKSWKSATEM
;
A
#
# COMPACT_ATOMS: atom_id res chain seq x y z
N MET A 1 -39.81 -15.60 26.79
CA MET A 1 -38.37 -15.53 26.52
C MET A 1 -37.71 -16.82 26.98
N GLN A 2 -37.01 -17.51 26.08
CA GLN A 2 -36.04 -18.56 26.46
C GLN A 2 -34.66 -17.89 26.53
N VAL A 3 -33.94 -18.07 27.64
CA VAL A 3 -32.59 -17.53 27.81
C VAL A 3 -31.60 -18.61 27.38
N HIS A 4 -30.81 -18.33 26.36
CA HIS A 4 -29.80 -19.26 25.85
C HIS A 4 -28.40 -18.78 26.22
N GLN A 5 -27.56 -19.72 26.68
CA GLN A 5 -26.12 -19.53 26.66
C GLN A 5 -25.62 -19.79 25.24
N PRO A 6 -24.95 -18.81 24.59
CA PRO A 6 -24.42 -18.96 23.25
C PRO A 6 -23.20 -19.91 23.24
N LYS A 7 -23.00 -20.62 22.13
CA LYS A 7 -21.80 -21.45 21.89
C LYS A 7 -20.76 -20.75 21.03
N ASP A 8 -21.20 -19.76 20.26
CA ASP A 8 -20.46 -19.11 19.19
C ASP A 8 -19.79 -17.82 19.72
N PRO A 9 -18.60 -17.44 19.17
CA PRO A 9 -17.85 -16.28 19.68
C PRO A 9 -18.53 -14.95 19.32
N LEU A 10 -18.52 -14.01 20.27
CA LEU A 10 -19.05 -12.66 20.06
C LEU A 10 -17.95 -11.71 19.54
N ILE A 11 -18.09 -11.25 18.30
CA ILE A 11 -17.18 -10.28 17.67
C ILE A 11 -17.64 -8.86 18.01
N LEU A 12 -16.91 -8.15 18.86
CA LEU A 12 -17.21 -6.75 19.18
C LEU A 12 -16.70 -5.81 18.08
N GLY A 13 -17.43 -4.70 17.82
CA GLY A 13 -16.98 -3.61 16.93
C GLY A 13 -17.58 -3.59 15.52
N ARG A 14 -18.38 -4.58 15.10
CA ARG A 14 -19.14 -4.54 13.83
C ARG A 14 -20.58 -4.00 14.05
N PRO A 15 -21.26 -3.44 13.02
CA PRO A 15 -22.54 -2.74 13.19
C PRO A 15 -23.72 -3.57 13.73
N PHE A 16 -23.66 -4.91 13.66
CA PHE A 16 -24.77 -5.78 14.07
C PHE A 16 -25.21 -5.61 15.53
N LEU A 17 -24.35 -5.08 16.41
CA LEU A 17 -24.69 -4.78 17.81
C LEU A 17 -25.83 -3.75 17.94
N ALA A 18 -25.97 -2.84 16.97
CA ALA A 18 -27.09 -1.91 16.89
C ALA A 18 -28.38 -2.64 16.45
N THR A 19 -28.28 -3.53 15.45
CA THR A 19 -29.40 -4.34 14.94
C THR A 19 -29.91 -5.35 15.97
N ALA A 20 -29.02 -5.90 16.81
CA ALA A 20 -29.31 -6.92 17.81
C ALA A 20 -29.59 -6.35 19.21
N GLY A 21 -29.86 -5.04 19.34
CA GLY A 21 -30.30 -4.42 20.60
C GLY A 21 -29.37 -4.68 21.79
N ALA A 22 -28.05 -4.52 21.60
CA ALA A 22 -27.06 -4.89 22.61
C ALA A 22 -27.13 -4.02 23.89
N ILE A 23 -27.25 -4.67 25.05
CA ILE A 23 -27.17 -4.03 26.38
C ILE A 23 -25.87 -4.48 27.05
N ILE A 24 -25.00 -3.52 27.39
CA ILE A 24 -23.69 -3.77 28.00
C ILE A 24 -23.70 -3.27 29.45
N ASP A 25 -23.78 -4.20 30.40
CA ASP A 25 -23.62 -3.92 31.82
C ASP A 25 -22.15 -4.10 32.23
N VAL A 26 -21.40 -3.00 32.08
CA VAL A 26 -19.97 -2.92 32.45
C VAL A 26 -19.76 -3.15 33.96
N LYS A 27 -20.74 -2.81 34.81
CA LYS A 27 -20.60 -2.93 36.27
C LYS A 27 -20.69 -4.38 36.74
N ASN A 28 -21.57 -5.17 36.13
CA ASN A 28 -21.73 -6.59 36.46
C ASN A 28 -20.97 -7.53 35.50
N GLY A 29 -20.27 -6.99 34.49
CA GLY A 29 -19.47 -7.76 33.54
C GLY A 29 -20.30 -8.62 32.60
N LYS A 30 -21.42 -8.07 32.08
CA LYS A 30 -22.42 -8.81 31.31
C LYS A 30 -22.78 -8.09 30.01
N ILE A 31 -22.98 -8.85 28.93
CA ILE A 31 -23.53 -8.36 27.66
C ILE A 31 -24.75 -9.20 27.31
N ASP A 32 -25.89 -8.54 27.10
CA ASP A 32 -27.13 -9.16 26.64
C ASP A 32 -27.43 -8.71 25.20
N LEU A 33 -27.77 -9.65 24.32
CA LEU A 33 -28.19 -9.38 22.94
C LEU A 33 -29.65 -9.78 22.74
N HIS A 34 -30.45 -8.87 22.18
CA HIS A 34 -31.90 -8.97 22.03
C HIS A 34 -32.27 -9.17 20.56
N LEU A 35 -32.25 -10.43 20.11
CA LEU A 35 -32.59 -10.86 18.75
C LEU A 35 -34.08 -11.21 18.68
N GLY A 36 -34.92 -10.17 18.70
CA GLY A 36 -36.38 -10.32 18.79
C GLY A 36 -36.79 -10.91 20.14
N ASP A 37 -37.51 -12.04 20.13
CA ASP A 37 -37.93 -12.77 21.34
C ASP A 37 -36.81 -13.56 22.04
N ILE A 38 -35.62 -13.66 21.41
CA ILE A 38 -34.46 -14.39 21.91
C ILE A 38 -33.51 -13.43 22.60
N VAL A 39 -33.18 -13.72 23.86
CA VAL A 39 -32.17 -12.97 24.63
C VAL A 39 -30.99 -13.89 24.90
N MET A 40 -29.83 -13.58 24.30
CA MET A 40 -28.57 -14.27 24.54
C MET A 40 -27.78 -13.55 25.64
N ASN A 41 -27.16 -14.29 26.55
CA ASN A 41 -26.44 -13.72 27.71
C ASN A 41 -24.97 -14.13 27.67
N PHE A 42 -24.07 -13.15 27.69
CA PHE A 42 -22.62 -13.35 27.76
C PHE A 42 -22.09 -12.79 29.09
N GLU A 43 -21.47 -13.64 29.91
CA GLU A 43 -20.77 -13.23 31.13
C GLU A 43 -19.29 -12.98 30.82
N VAL A 44 -18.91 -11.72 30.59
CA VAL A 44 -17.55 -11.30 30.20
C VAL A 44 -16.50 -11.85 31.15
N ASN A 45 -16.80 -11.84 32.45
CA ASN A 45 -15.92 -12.36 33.51
C ASN A 45 -15.62 -13.86 33.37
N LYS A 46 -16.57 -14.67 32.86
CA LYS A 46 -16.37 -16.12 32.60
C LYS A 46 -15.85 -16.40 31.19
N SER A 47 -16.11 -15.51 30.23
CA SER A 47 -15.56 -15.61 28.87
C SER A 47 -14.04 -15.44 28.83
N MET A 48 -13.43 -14.80 29.84
CA MET A 48 -11.97 -14.74 29.97
C MET A 48 -11.35 -15.99 30.64
N GLU A 49 -12.15 -16.87 31.25
CA GLU A 49 -11.66 -18.09 31.93
C GLU A 49 -11.65 -19.34 31.04
N LYS A 50 -12.18 -19.27 29.81
CA LYS A 50 -12.30 -20.41 28.90
C LYS A 50 -11.86 -20.06 27.48
N PRO A 51 -11.08 -20.90 26.80
CA PRO A 51 -10.73 -20.67 25.41
C PRO A 51 -11.98 -20.78 24.54
N THR A 52 -12.27 -19.71 23.79
CA THR A 52 -13.21 -19.77 22.65
C THR A 52 -12.64 -20.71 21.59
N VAL A 53 -13.33 -21.82 21.32
CA VAL A 53 -13.12 -22.79 20.23
C VAL A 53 -11.66 -23.27 20.06
N ASP A 54 -11.40 -24.52 20.48
CA ASP A 54 -10.18 -25.30 20.19
C ASP A 54 -8.82 -24.59 20.46
N GLY A 55 -8.83 -23.63 21.39
CA GLY A 55 -7.62 -22.94 21.86
C GLY A 55 -7.06 -21.88 20.91
N GLN A 56 -7.81 -21.48 19.88
CA GLN A 56 -7.34 -20.50 18.87
C GLN A 56 -7.93 -19.11 19.11
N ALA A 57 -7.09 -18.18 19.55
CA ALA A 57 -7.45 -16.77 19.65
C ALA A 57 -7.33 -16.10 18.27
N PHE A 58 -8.44 -15.95 17.56
CA PHE A 58 -8.47 -15.26 16.27
C PHE A 58 -8.46 -13.75 16.43
N TRP A 59 -7.36 -13.11 16.02
CA TRP A 59 -7.24 -11.65 15.91
C TRP A 59 -7.19 -11.26 14.43
N ILE A 60 -8.25 -10.64 13.91
CA ILE A 60 -8.28 -10.10 12.54
C ILE A 60 -7.64 -8.70 12.59
N GLY A 61 -6.32 -8.65 12.41
CA GLY A 61 -5.54 -7.43 12.58
C GLY A 61 -5.48 -6.52 11.35
N GLU A 62 -5.23 -7.09 10.17
CA GLU A 62 -4.83 -6.33 8.98
C GLU A 62 -5.94 -5.38 8.49
N LEU A 63 -7.18 -5.85 8.38
CA LEU A 63 -8.35 -5.04 8.00
C LEU A 63 -8.68 -3.89 8.98
N ALA A 64 -8.17 -3.94 10.22
CA ALA A 64 -8.34 -2.87 11.19
C ALA A 64 -7.30 -1.76 10.97
N GLU A 65 -6.06 -2.09 10.60
CA GLU A 65 -5.04 -1.08 10.30
C GLU A 65 -5.38 -0.31 9.00
N THR A 66 -5.90 -0.96 7.97
CA THR A 66 -6.42 -0.26 6.77
C THR A 66 -7.52 0.74 7.11
N ARG A 67 -8.36 0.43 8.12
CA ARG A 67 -9.44 1.31 8.56
C ARG A 67 -8.95 2.45 9.47
N GLU A 68 -7.92 2.24 10.29
CA GLU A 68 -7.27 3.33 11.05
C GLU A 68 -6.60 4.32 10.08
N GLU A 69 -5.82 3.84 9.10
CA GLU A 69 -5.11 4.71 8.15
C GLU A 69 -6.08 5.53 7.28
N VAL A 70 -7.21 4.95 6.82
CA VAL A 70 -8.25 5.69 6.08
C VAL A 70 -9.04 6.68 6.97
N LEU A 71 -9.22 6.42 8.27
CA LEU A 71 -9.90 7.38 9.15
C LEU A 71 -9.03 8.60 9.48
N ASP A 72 -7.72 8.40 9.67
CA ASP A 72 -6.78 9.49 9.93
C ASP A 72 -6.62 10.43 8.71
N GLU A 73 -6.79 9.94 7.48
CA GLU A 73 -6.85 10.80 6.27
C GLU A 73 -8.16 11.61 6.14
N LEU A 74 -9.26 11.16 6.75
CA LEU A 74 -10.61 11.75 6.57
C LEU A 74 -11.04 12.76 7.64
N LEU A 75 -10.28 12.93 8.74
CA LEU A 75 -10.73 13.69 9.93
C LEU A 75 -9.84 14.88 10.31
N LEU A 76 -9.26 15.58 9.32
CA LEU A 76 -8.60 16.88 9.49
C LEU A 76 -9.51 18.05 9.10
N ILE A 77 -10.50 18.36 9.95
CA ILE A 77 -11.23 19.63 9.92
C ILE A 77 -10.59 20.57 10.94
N ASP A 78 -10.16 21.76 10.52
CA ASP A 78 -9.51 22.73 11.41
C ASP A 78 -10.54 23.50 12.25
N PRO A 79 -10.48 23.48 13.60
CA PRO A 79 -11.34 24.31 14.44
C PRO A 79 -11.29 25.83 14.14
N LEU A 80 -10.23 26.31 13.50
CA LEU A 80 -10.09 27.70 13.06
C LEU A 80 -10.93 28.03 11.81
N GLU A 81 -11.14 27.06 10.92
CA GLU A 81 -11.91 27.22 9.67
C GLU A 81 -13.38 27.56 9.96
N LEU A 82 -13.95 26.93 11.00
CA LEU A 82 -15.30 27.20 11.50
C LEU A 82 -15.47 28.63 12.05
N ALA A 83 -14.39 29.32 12.40
CA ALA A 83 -14.41 30.66 12.97
C ALA A 83 -14.25 31.78 11.93
N LEU A 84 -13.68 31.49 10.74
CA LEU A 84 -13.28 32.50 9.75
C LEU A 84 -14.28 32.71 8.60
N THR A 85 -15.30 31.86 8.46
CA THR A 85 -16.28 31.86 7.36
C THR A 85 -17.36 32.97 7.44
N LYS A 86 -16.98 34.18 7.91
CA LYS A 86 -17.86 35.36 8.02
C LYS A 86 -17.16 36.69 7.66
N ALA A 87 -16.77 36.87 6.41
CA ALA A 87 -16.65 38.19 5.78
C ALA A 87 -16.75 38.11 4.24
N GLU A 88 -17.62 38.95 3.69
CA GLU A 88 -17.71 39.42 2.29
C GLU A 88 -16.48 40.31 1.96
N ASN A 89 -16.11 40.71 0.74
CA ASN A 89 -16.36 40.33 -0.67
C ASN A 89 -15.38 41.17 -1.55
N GLU A 90 -15.27 40.88 -2.85
CA GLU A 90 -14.84 41.83 -3.93
C GLU A 90 -13.37 42.36 -3.92
N ALA A 91 -12.71 42.76 -5.03
CA ALA A 91 -12.99 42.60 -6.47
C ALA A 91 -11.79 43.02 -7.40
N ILE A 92 -11.73 42.42 -8.61
CA ILE A 92 -11.31 42.98 -9.92
C ILE A 92 -9.81 43.35 -10.21
N ALA A 93 -9.17 42.45 -10.98
CA ALA A 93 -8.51 42.58 -12.31
C ALA A 93 -7.58 43.76 -12.76
N TYR A 94 -6.71 43.44 -13.76
CA TYR A 94 -6.31 44.12 -15.03
C TYR A 94 -4.89 43.58 -15.44
N MET A 95 -4.69 42.86 -16.56
CA MET A 95 -4.26 43.31 -17.92
C MET A 95 -3.04 44.27 -17.92
N ASP A 96 -2.01 44.23 -18.78
CA ASP A 96 -1.63 43.54 -20.06
C ASP A 96 -0.09 43.80 -20.32
N LEU A 97 0.71 43.33 -21.31
CA LEU A 97 0.64 42.44 -22.49
C LEU A 97 2.10 42.09 -22.99
N GLU A 98 2.25 41.24 -24.04
CA GLU A 98 3.40 41.15 -25.01
C GLU A 98 4.80 40.65 -24.52
N ARG A 99 5.66 39.97 -25.32
CA ARG A 99 5.61 39.41 -26.71
C ARG A 99 6.65 38.27 -26.91
N GLU A 100 6.53 37.50 -28.00
CA GLU A 100 7.42 36.39 -28.42
C GLU A 100 8.62 36.85 -29.30
N GLU A 101 9.73 36.08 -29.31
CA GLU A 101 10.64 35.85 -30.45
C GLU A 101 11.19 34.39 -30.36
N GLU A 102 11.57 33.77 -31.48
CA GLU A 102 11.71 32.30 -31.64
C GLU A 102 12.98 31.88 -32.46
N GLU A 103 13.33 30.58 -32.41
CA GLU A 103 14.26 29.83 -33.30
C GLU A 103 15.79 30.05 -33.20
N PRO A 104 16.66 29.15 -33.75
CA PRO A 104 16.41 27.83 -34.37
C PRO A 104 17.27 26.65 -33.81
N ASP A 105 16.99 25.46 -34.36
CA ASP A 105 17.58 24.14 -34.08
C ASP A 105 18.98 23.89 -34.73
N ILE A 106 19.81 22.98 -34.16
CA ILE A 106 20.99 22.36 -34.83
C ILE A 106 21.22 20.91 -34.36
N ASP A 107 21.12 19.96 -35.29
CA ASP A 107 21.36 18.52 -35.09
C ASP A 107 22.78 18.06 -35.52
N LYS A 108 23.33 17.03 -34.84
CA LYS A 108 24.14 15.94 -35.45
C LYS A 108 24.64 14.84 -34.49
N ASP A 109 24.21 13.61 -34.80
CA ASP A 109 24.99 12.36 -34.87
C ASP A 109 26.16 12.09 -33.89
N GLN A 110 26.00 11.05 -33.05
CA GLN A 110 26.94 9.91 -33.10
C GLN A 110 26.36 8.62 -32.48
N GLU A 111 26.09 7.60 -33.31
CA GLU A 111 25.74 6.27 -32.85
C GLU A 111 26.93 5.56 -32.19
N ILE A 112 26.76 5.09 -30.95
CA ILE A 112 27.64 4.06 -30.36
C ILE A 112 26.88 2.74 -30.34
N SER A 113 27.14 1.91 -31.35
CA SER A 113 26.54 0.59 -31.55
C SER A 113 27.05 -0.45 -30.54
N GLN A 114 26.67 -0.29 -29.26
CA GLN A 114 26.89 -1.30 -28.24
C GLN A 114 26.04 -2.54 -28.57
N THR A 115 26.69 -3.55 -29.14
CA THR A 115 26.13 -4.90 -29.36
C THR A 115 25.66 -5.48 -28.03
N LYS A 116 24.35 -5.34 -27.71
CA LYS A 116 23.74 -5.81 -26.47
C LYS A 116 23.83 -7.34 -26.37
N VAL A 117 24.91 -7.83 -25.75
CA VAL A 117 25.07 -9.23 -25.34
C VAL A 117 23.86 -9.60 -24.47
N LYS A 118 23.04 -10.53 -24.96
CA LYS A 118 21.89 -11.07 -24.22
C LYS A 118 22.39 -11.98 -23.08
N PHE A 119 22.85 -11.37 -22.00
CA PHE A 119 23.00 -12.04 -20.72
C PHE A 119 21.65 -12.65 -20.30
N ASP A 120 21.67 -13.88 -19.77
CA ASP A 120 20.50 -14.43 -19.08
C ASP A 120 20.15 -13.51 -17.90
N PRO A 121 18.91 -13.00 -17.80
CA PRO A 121 18.48 -12.17 -16.68
C PRO A 121 18.73 -12.83 -15.32
N TRP A 122 18.72 -14.16 -15.25
CA TRP A 122 18.92 -14.97 -14.04
C TRP A 122 20.33 -15.55 -13.86
N CYS A 123 21.34 -14.95 -14.51
CA CYS A 123 22.73 -15.28 -14.21
C CYS A 123 23.03 -15.13 -12.69
N PRO A 124 23.73 -16.07 -12.03
CA PRO A 124 24.10 -15.96 -10.61
C PRO A 124 24.81 -14.66 -10.21
N LEU A 125 25.46 -13.97 -11.16
CA LEU A 125 26.08 -12.66 -10.96
C LEU A 125 25.07 -11.52 -10.73
N ARG A 126 23.80 -11.71 -11.12
CA ARG A 126 22.65 -10.82 -10.90
C ARG A 126 21.74 -11.28 -9.76
N ALA A 127 22.00 -12.43 -9.14
CA ALA A 127 21.17 -12.94 -8.07
C ALA A 127 21.12 -11.95 -6.89
N PRO A 128 19.95 -11.79 -6.24
CA PRO A 128 19.81 -10.90 -5.08
C PRO A 128 20.75 -11.36 -3.97
N LYS A 129 21.60 -10.43 -3.49
CA LYS A 129 22.52 -10.65 -2.37
C LYS A 129 21.76 -10.58 -1.04
N ALA A 130 20.82 -11.51 -0.85
CA ALA A 130 19.95 -11.57 0.29
C ALA A 130 20.68 -12.15 1.51
N GLU A 131 20.75 -11.38 2.60
CA GLU A 131 21.08 -11.92 3.93
C GLU A 131 19.89 -12.78 4.40
N LEU A 132 20.03 -14.10 4.31
CA LEU A 132 19.00 -15.05 4.73
C LEU A 132 18.74 -14.91 6.23
N LYS A 133 17.49 -14.67 6.61
CA LYS A 133 17.07 -14.53 8.01
C LYS A 133 16.75 -15.90 8.59
N GLN A 134 16.87 -16.05 9.91
CA GLN A 134 16.32 -17.23 10.58
C GLN A 134 14.79 -17.21 10.44
N LEU A 135 14.23 -18.31 9.95
CA LEU A 135 12.79 -18.46 9.73
C LEU A 135 12.10 -19.09 10.96
N PRO A 136 10.84 -18.75 11.23
CA PRO A 136 10.00 -19.45 12.21
C PRO A 136 9.89 -20.96 11.93
N VAL A 137 9.67 -21.75 12.99
CA VAL A 137 9.36 -23.18 12.87
C VAL A 137 8.09 -23.36 12.03
N GLY A 138 8.21 -24.08 10.92
CA GLY A 138 7.13 -24.24 9.93
C GLY A 138 7.37 -23.51 8.60
N LEU A 139 8.41 -22.68 8.50
CA LEU A 139 8.86 -22.09 7.23
C LEU A 139 10.27 -22.58 6.87
N ARG A 140 10.55 -22.68 5.57
CA ARG A 140 11.86 -23.09 5.02
C ARG A 140 12.17 -22.35 3.73
N TYR A 141 13.45 -22.28 3.36
CA TYR A 141 13.86 -21.78 2.06
C TYR A 141 13.73 -22.85 0.97
N GLU A 142 13.42 -22.39 -0.24
CA GLU A 142 13.54 -23.07 -1.52
C GLU A 142 14.25 -22.14 -2.51
N TYR A 143 14.81 -22.69 -3.59
CA TYR A 143 15.62 -21.92 -4.52
C TYR A 143 15.15 -22.05 -5.97
N LEU A 144 14.87 -20.92 -6.59
CA LEU A 144 14.41 -20.89 -7.98
C LEU A 144 15.58 -20.98 -8.98
N GLY A 145 16.77 -20.46 -8.63
CA GLY A 145 17.94 -20.40 -9.51
C GLY A 145 19.00 -21.48 -9.23
N PRO A 146 20.00 -21.61 -10.13
CA PRO A 146 21.13 -22.52 -9.92
C PRO A 146 22.02 -22.05 -8.75
N ASN A 147 22.76 -22.98 -8.14
CA ASN A 147 23.66 -22.70 -7.00
C ASN A 147 22.98 -21.97 -5.82
N GLU A 148 21.75 -22.38 -5.47
CA GLU A 148 20.97 -21.80 -4.36
C GLU A 148 20.72 -20.28 -4.50
N THR A 149 20.64 -19.79 -5.73
CA THR A 149 20.28 -18.39 -6.02
C THR A 149 18.76 -18.19 -6.10
N TYR A 150 18.33 -16.95 -5.91
CA TYR A 150 16.91 -16.54 -5.89
C TYR A 150 16.09 -17.34 -4.86
N PRO A 151 16.31 -17.09 -3.55
CA PRO A 151 15.56 -17.73 -2.49
C PRO A 151 14.07 -17.33 -2.54
N VAL A 152 13.22 -18.29 -2.21
CA VAL A 152 11.81 -18.09 -1.86
C VAL A 152 11.52 -18.80 -0.53
N ILE A 153 10.57 -18.28 0.23
CA ILE A 153 10.14 -18.88 1.51
C ILE A 153 8.89 -19.71 1.23
N VAL A 154 8.89 -20.97 1.68
CA VAL A 154 7.76 -21.89 1.55
C VAL A 154 7.39 -22.51 2.89
N ASN A 155 6.15 -22.98 3.03
CA ASN A 155 5.72 -23.73 4.20
C ASN A 155 6.44 -25.10 4.24
N ALA A 156 7.01 -25.44 5.39
CA ALA A 156 7.77 -26.67 5.60
C ALA A 156 6.90 -27.93 5.63
N ALA A 157 5.58 -27.80 5.77
CA ALA A 157 4.62 -28.89 5.71
C ALA A 157 4.18 -29.27 4.28
N LEU A 158 4.55 -28.50 3.25
CA LEU A 158 4.25 -28.85 1.85
C LEU A 158 4.90 -30.18 1.47
N THR A 159 4.16 -31.02 0.74
CA THR A 159 4.71 -32.25 0.14
C THR A 159 5.81 -31.93 -0.87
N LYS A 160 6.60 -32.95 -1.24
CA LYS A 160 7.65 -32.79 -2.27
C LYS A 160 7.02 -32.50 -3.63
N GLU A 161 5.85 -33.06 -3.86
CA GLU A 161 5.02 -32.96 -5.05
C GLU A 161 4.45 -31.55 -5.20
N GLU A 162 3.80 -31.00 -4.17
CA GLU A 162 3.32 -29.61 -4.15
C GLU A 162 4.48 -28.60 -4.26
N THR A 163 5.58 -28.84 -3.53
CA THR A 163 6.80 -28.03 -3.63
C THR A 163 7.33 -28.00 -5.06
N ALA A 164 7.43 -29.15 -5.72
CA ALA A 164 7.94 -29.26 -7.09
C ALA A 164 7.02 -28.56 -8.10
N LEU A 165 5.70 -28.64 -7.92
CA LEU A 165 4.72 -27.92 -8.74
C LEU A 165 4.84 -26.40 -8.57
N LEU A 166 4.89 -25.91 -7.32
CA LEU A 166 5.05 -24.49 -6.99
C LEU A 166 6.36 -23.92 -7.57
N VAL A 167 7.49 -24.58 -7.32
CA VAL A 167 8.81 -24.16 -7.79
C VAL A 167 8.92 -24.24 -9.33
N ARG A 168 8.25 -25.21 -9.98
CA ARG A 168 8.18 -25.28 -11.46
C ARG A 168 7.45 -24.06 -12.04
N GLU A 169 6.31 -23.69 -11.47
CA GLU A 169 5.49 -22.60 -12.00
C GLU A 169 6.16 -21.23 -11.71
N LEU A 170 6.71 -21.03 -10.51
CA LEU A 170 7.55 -19.87 -10.18
C LEU A 170 8.73 -19.68 -11.16
N ARG A 171 9.45 -20.76 -11.52
CA ARG A 171 10.55 -20.70 -12.50
C ARG A 171 10.08 -20.35 -13.91
N LYS A 172 8.90 -20.82 -14.31
CA LYS A 172 8.28 -20.52 -15.61
C LYS A 172 7.92 -19.04 -15.72
N HIS A 173 7.37 -18.45 -14.65
CA HIS A 173 6.88 -17.07 -14.62
C HIS A 173 7.84 -16.08 -13.96
N ARG A 174 9.14 -16.39 -13.98
CA ARG A 174 10.25 -15.63 -13.37
C ARG A 174 10.38 -14.14 -13.74
N LYS A 175 9.57 -13.63 -14.67
CA LYS A 175 9.49 -12.20 -15.01
C LYS A 175 8.60 -11.41 -14.05
N ALA A 176 7.59 -12.05 -13.48
CA ALA A 176 6.62 -11.44 -12.56
C ALA A 176 7.16 -11.24 -11.13
N LEU A 177 8.40 -11.67 -10.87
CA LEU A 177 9.01 -11.70 -9.55
C LEU A 177 9.99 -10.54 -9.40
N GLY A 178 9.53 -9.43 -8.83
CA GLY A 178 10.39 -8.29 -8.48
C GLY A 178 11.30 -8.64 -7.29
N TYR A 179 12.61 -8.78 -7.55
CA TYR A 179 13.63 -8.97 -6.51
C TYR A 179 14.36 -7.67 -6.15
N SER A 180 14.28 -6.66 -7.02
CA SER A 180 14.96 -5.38 -6.91
C SER A 180 14.22 -4.29 -7.69
N LEU A 181 14.56 -3.01 -7.47
CA LEU A 181 14.06 -1.91 -8.31
C LEU A 181 14.52 -2.01 -9.77
N ASP A 182 15.61 -2.74 -10.07
CA ASP A 182 16.12 -2.91 -11.43
C ASP A 182 15.25 -3.88 -12.26
N ASP A 183 14.34 -4.61 -11.61
CA ASP A 183 13.37 -5.51 -12.24
C ASP A 183 12.05 -4.78 -12.62
N LEU A 184 11.84 -3.54 -12.16
CA LEU A 184 10.63 -2.76 -12.43
C LEU A 184 10.62 -2.23 -13.87
N THR A 185 9.93 -2.92 -14.77
CA THR A 185 9.61 -2.41 -16.13
C THR A 185 8.75 -1.14 -16.05
N GLY A 186 7.74 -1.17 -15.18
CA GLY A 186 6.68 -0.15 -15.15
C GLY A 186 5.63 -0.36 -16.24
N ILE A 187 4.50 0.33 -16.07
CA ILE A 187 3.33 0.25 -16.92
C ILE A 187 3.48 1.20 -18.11
N SER A 188 2.96 0.83 -19.29
CA SER A 188 3.00 1.69 -20.48
C SER A 188 2.22 2.99 -20.22
N PRO A 189 2.76 4.17 -20.57
CA PRO A 189 2.02 5.44 -20.53
C PRO A 189 0.69 5.40 -21.29
N GLU A 190 0.60 4.56 -22.32
CA GLU A 190 -0.59 4.32 -23.15
C GLU A 190 -1.72 3.59 -22.39
N LEU A 191 -1.37 2.76 -21.40
CA LEU A 191 -2.33 2.04 -20.54
C LEU A 191 -2.73 2.91 -19.34
N CYS A 192 -1.76 3.57 -18.71
CA CYS A 192 -2.03 4.53 -17.66
C CYS A 192 -0.90 5.55 -17.51
N THR A 193 -1.29 6.81 -17.37
CA THR A 193 -0.42 7.91 -16.95
C THR A 193 -1.16 8.71 -15.86
N HIS A 194 -0.49 8.96 -14.73
CA HIS A 194 -1.04 9.80 -13.67
C HIS A 194 -1.04 11.28 -14.08
N ARG A 195 -2.17 11.96 -13.85
CA ARG A 195 -2.35 13.41 -14.05
C ARG A 195 -2.65 14.09 -12.72
N ILE A 196 -2.04 15.25 -12.48
CA ILE A 196 -2.26 16.08 -11.29
C ILE A 196 -2.98 17.35 -11.74
N ILE A 197 -4.28 17.18 -12.00
CA ILE A 197 -5.17 18.26 -12.42
C ILE A 197 -5.50 19.10 -11.19
N LEU A 198 -5.13 20.38 -11.25
CA LEU A 198 -5.41 21.35 -10.20
C LEU A 198 -6.78 22.04 -10.43
N GLU A 199 -7.31 22.69 -9.39
CA GLU A 199 -8.49 23.55 -9.52
C GLU A 199 -8.13 24.90 -10.19
N ASP A 200 -9.09 25.54 -10.86
CA ASP A 200 -8.84 26.67 -11.78
C ASP A 200 -8.24 27.94 -11.12
N GLU A 201 -8.39 28.10 -9.80
CA GLU A 201 -7.81 29.22 -9.01
C GLU A 201 -6.63 28.78 -8.11
N SER A 202 -5.99 27.65 -8.42
CA SER A 202 -4.92 27.09 -7.57
C SER A 202 -3.63 27.91 -7.56
N SER A 203 -3.30 28.48 -6.39
CA SER A 203 -1.98 29.08 -6.14
C SER A 203 -0.92 28.00 -5.91
N SER A 204 0.29 28.22 -6.44
CA SER A 204 1.43 27.33 -6.21
C SER A 204 2.02 27.49 -4.80
N SER A 205 2.70 26.45 -4.30
CA SER A 205 3.19 26.40 -2.92
C SER A 205 4.62 25.88 -2.83
N ILE A 206 5.53 26.76 -2.39
CA ILE A 206 6.92 26.43 -2.04
C ILE A 206 7.07 26.33 -0.52
N GLU A 207 7.38 25.15 0.00
CA GLU A 207 7.58 24.91 1.44
C GLU A 207 9.06 24.74 1.81
N HIS A 208 9.40 25.16 3.03
CA HIS A 208 10.77 25.06 3.54
C HIS A 208 11.13 23.67 4.08
N GLN A 209 12.37 23.26 3.83
CA GLN A 209 12.94 21.97 4.24
C GLN A 209 12.88 21.76 5.77
N ARG A 210 12.18 20.69 6.19
CA ARG A 210 12.05 20.31 7.61
C ARG A 210 13.41 19.92 8.21
N ARG A 211 13.64 20.28 9.48
CA ARG A 211 14.85 19.87 10.24
C ARG A 211 14.75 18.39 10.63
N LEU A 212 15.81 17.63 10.39
CA LEU A 212 15.90 16.20 10.70
C LEU A 212 17.09 15.89 11.64
N ASN A 213 16.88 14.98 12.59
CA ASN A 213 17.92 14.35 13.41
C ASN A 213 18.92 13.60 12.49
N PRO A 214 20.26 13.62 12.77
CA PRO A 214 21.26 12.85 12.02
C PRO A 214 20.86 11.41 11.64
N ASN A 215 20.26 10.66 12.56
CA ASN A 215 19.83 9.27 12.30
C ASN A 215 18.75 9.21 11.22
N LEU A 216 17.82 10.17 11.19
CA LEU A 216 16.75 10.26 10.19
C LEU A 216 17.27 10.84 8.87
N LYS A 217 18.29 11.71 8.90
CA LYS A 217 19.00 12.17 7.69
C LYS A 217 19.62 10.99 6.94
N GLU A 218 20.23 10.03 7.64
CA GLU A 218 20.75 8.82 6.98
C GLU A 218 19.66 7.99 6.28
N VAL A 219 18.48 7.85 6.89
CA VAL A 219 17.34 7.13 6.29
C VAL A 219 16.93 7.80 4.98
N VAL A 220 16.73 9.13 5.01
CA VAL A 220 16.43 9.91 3.80
C VAL A 220 17.54 9.78 2.76
N LYS A 221 18.82 9.88 3.14
CA LYS A 221 19.94 9.73 2.20
C LYS A 221 19.95 8.37 1.50
N LYS A 222 19.68 7.29 2.25
CA LYS A 222 19.63 5.92 1.73
C LYS A 222 18.47 5.75 0.75
N GLU A 223 17.31 6.34 1.02
CA GLU A 223 16.15 6.28 0.14
C GLU A 223 16.33 7.12 -1.14
N ILE A 224 16.85 8.35 -1.05
CA ILE A 224 17.16 9.19 -2.23
C ILE A 224 18.17 8.50 -3.16
N MET A 225 19.25 7.92 -2.63
CA MET A 225 20.22 7.19 -3.47
C MET A 225 19.63 5.92 -4.11
N LYS A 226 18.58 5.34 -3.52
CA LYS A 226 17.84 4.19 -4.06
C LYS A 226 16.88 4.62 -5.17
N LEU A 227 16.12 5.70 -4.97
CA LEU A 227 15.18 6.26 -5.97
C LEU A 227 15.93 6.74 -7.22
N LEU A 228 17.04 7.46 -7.04
CA LEU A 228 17.87 7.97 -8.14
C LEU A 228 18.48 6.84 -8.97
N LYS A 229 18.85 5.72 -8.34
CA LYS A 229 19.30 4.51 -9.05
C LYS A 229 18.16 3.83 -9.82
N GLY A 230 16.95 3.83 -9.26
CA GLY A 230 15.73 3.33 -9.89
C GLY A 230 15.08 4.28 -10.91
N TRP A 231 15.73 5.40 -11.24
CA TRP A 231 15.22 6.46 -12.13
C TRP A 231 13.87 7.07 -11.72
N SER A 232 13.38 6.79 -10.50
CA SER A 232 12.05 7.18 -10.03
C SER A 232 11.96 8.67 -9.75
N ASP A 233 13.07 9.31 -9.35
CA ASP A 233 13.20 10.75 -9.12
C ASP A 233 14.34 11.37 -9.94
N TYR A 234 14.42 12.70 -9.92
CA TYR A 234 15.48 13.49 -10.55
C TYR A 234 15.72 14.82 -9.82
N PRO A 235 16.97 15.33 -9.80
CA PRO A 235 17.24 16.65 -9.25
C PRO A 235 16.59 17.73 -10.12
N ILE A 236 15.98 18.73 -9.47
CA ILE A 236 15.34 19.87 -10.12
C ILE A 236 15.78 21.16 -9.43
N SER A 237 16.11 22.19 -10.22
CA SER A 237 16.63 23.48 -9.75
C SER A 237 15.53 24.45 -9.31
N ASP A 238 14.42 24.40 -10.02
CA ASP A 238 13.36 25.40 -10.05
C ASP A 238 12.01 24.69 -10.22
N SER A 239 11.03 25.09 -9.39
CA SER A 239 9.70 24.49 -9.37
C SER A 239 8.76 25.43 -8.63
N ALA A 240 7.56 25.63 -9.17
CA ALA A 240 6.48 26.38 -8.52
C ALA A 240 5.94 25.64 -7.28
N TRP A 241 6.08 24.32 -7.24
CA TRP A 241 5.66 23.46 -6.13
C TRP A 241 6.87 22.90 -5.39
N VAL A 242 6.90 22.96 -4.06
CA VAL A 242 7.94 22.28 -3.26
C VAL A 242 7.31 21.76 -1.98
N SER A 243 7.23 20.44 -1.84
CA SER A 243 6.69 19.77 -0.64
C SER A 243 7.84 19.33 0.30
N PRO A 244 7.68 19.40 1.64
CA PRO A 244 8.77 19.09 2.56
C PRO A 244 8.82 17.59 2.90
N VAL A 245 10.02 17.01 2.92
CA VAL A 245 10.21 15.62 3.38
C VAL A 245 9.94 15.49 4.89
N HIS A 246 9.12 14.50 5.24
CA HIS A 246 8.92 14.02 6.60
C HIS A 246 9.40 12.56 6.74
N VAL A 247 9.59 12.10 7.97
CA VAL A 247 10.11 10.75 8.26
C VAL A 247 9.25 10.13 9.36
N VAL A 248 8.54 9.06 9.02
CA VAL A 248 7.53 8.41 9.87
C VAL A 248 8.07 7.07 10.38
N PRO A 249 7.99 6.76 11.69
CA PRO A 249 8.40 5.45 12.20
C PRO A 249 7.44 4.35 11.68
N LYS A 250 7.98 3.26 11.11
CA LYS A 250 7.17 2.10 10.74
C LYS A 250 6.80 1.34 12.02
N LYS A 251 5.56 1.52 12.48
CA LYS A 251 4.89 0.67 13.48
C LYS A 251 5.01 -0.79 13.00
N GLY A 252 5.41 -1.68 13.90
CA GLY A 252 5.34 -3.13 13.73
C GLY A 252 4.46 -3.74 14.82
N GLY A 253 4.56 -5.07 14.96
CA GLY A 253 3.77 -5.83 15.92
C GLY A 253 3.85 -5.28 17.35
N ILE A 254 2.72 -5.40 18.06
CA ILE A 254 2.61 -5.11 19.48
C ILE A 254 3.41 -6.16 20.25
N THR A 255 4.44 -5.73 20.97
CA THR A 255 5.12 -6.54 21.98
C THR A 255 4.66 -6.10 23.36
N VAL A 256 4.55 -7.05 24.30
CA VAL A 256 4.21 -6.73 25.68
C VAL A 256 5.52 -6.55 26.45
N ILE A 257 5.75 -5.34 26.96
CA ILE A 257 6.97 -4.98 27.70
C ILE A 257 6.60 -4.75 29.16
N LYS A 258 7.35 -5.37 30.08
CA LYS A 258 7.21 -5.10 31.52
C LYS A 258 7.85 -3.77 31.87
N ASN A 259 7.12 -2.90 32.58
CA ASN A 259 7.66 -1.65 33.11
C ASN A 259 8.38 -1.86 34.47
N GLU A 260 8.90 -0.79 35.06
CA GLU A 260 9.60 -0.81 36.36
C GLU A 260 8.69 -1.21 37.55
N HIS A 261 7.37 -1.22 37.35
CA HIS A 261 6.36 -1.65 38.31
C HIS A 261 5.83 -3.08 38.01
N ASP A 262 6.50 -3.81 37.10
CA ASP A 262 6.17 -5.14 36.60
C ASP A 262 4.86 -5.23 35.76
N GLU A 263 4.25 -4.09 35.42
CA GLU A 263 3.03 -3.99 34.62
C GLU A 263 3.31 -4.26 33.14
N LEU A 264 2.38 -4.98 32.50
CA LEU A 264 2.49 -5.44 31.11
C LEU A 264 1.96 -4.38 30.11
N ILE A 265 2.84 -3.54 29.57
CA ILE A 265 2.48 -2.47 28.62
C ILE A 265 2.54 -2.98 27.17
N PRO A 266 1.43 -2.95 26.40
CA PRO A 266 1.44 -3.25 24.98
C PRO A 266 2.10 -2.11 24.19
N THR A 267 3.28 -2.37 23.64
CA THR A 267 4.11 -1.39 22.91
C THR A 267 4.24 -1.81 21.44
N ARG A 268 3.77 -1.00 20.48
CA ARG A 268 4.08 -1.22 19.05
C ARG A 268 5.58 -0.99 18.83
N THR A 269 6.31 -2.00 18.38
CA THR A 269 7.76 -1.87 18.11
C THR A 269 8.01 -1.02 16.86
N ILE A 270 9.04 -0.17 16.86
CA ILE A 270 9.43 0.58 15.65
C ILE A 270 10.38 -0.32 14.84
N THR A 271 9.90 -0.82 13.70
CA THR A 271 10.64 -1.77 12.83
C THR A 271 11.53 -1.08 11.81
N GLY A 272 11.39 0.24 11.65
CA GLY A 272 12.16 1.05 10.72
C GLY A 272 11.60 2.47 10.64
N HIS A 273 12.06 3.23 9.64
CA HIS A 273 11.53 4.57 9.33
C HIS A 273 11.25 4.65 7.83
N ARG A 274 10.10 5.22 7.45
CA ARG A 274 9.71 5.53 6.07
C ARG A 274 10.02 7.00 5.78
N MET A 275 10.58 7.29 4.61
CA MET A 275 10.57 8.64 4.04
C MET A 275 9.18 8.89 3.45
N CYS A 276 8.60 10.05 3.73
CA CYS A 276 7.30 10.48 3.20
C CYS A 276 7.44 11.93 2.70
N VAL A 277 6.68 12.31 1.67
CA VAL A 277 6.58 13.71 1.23
C VAL A 277 5.23 14.27 1.69
N ASP A 278 5.25 15.45 2.29
CA ASP A 278 4.04 16.10 2.81
C ASP A 278 3.32 16.87 1.70
N TYR A 279 2.62 16.14 0.82
CA TYR A 279 1.86 16.70 -0.31
C TYR A 279 0.55 17.41 0.10
N ARG A 280 0.28 17.68 1.38
CA ARG A 280 -1.05 18.18 1.82
C ARG A 280 -1.49 19.46 1.11
N LYS A 281 -0.57 20.40 0.83
CA LYS A 281 -0.88 21.64 0.07
C LYS A 281 -1.14 21.39 -1.42
N LEU A 282 -0.38 20.49 -2.05
CA LEU A 282 -0.65 20.06 -3.43
C LEU A 282 -2.01 19.37 -3.51
N ASN A 283 -2.29 18.47 -2.56
CA ASN A 283 -3.55 17.74 -2.47
C ASN A 283 -4.74 18.66 -2.25
N SER A 284 -4.64 19.73 -1.45
CA SER A 284 -5.74 20.71 -1.31
C SER A 284 -6.03 21.48 -2.59
N SER A 285 -5.03 21.67 -3.45
CA SER A 285 -5.17 22.34 -4.76
C SER A 285 -5.47 21.38 -5.92
N THR A 286 -5.39 20.06 -5.69
CA THR A 286 -5.62 19.01 -6.70
C THR A 286 -7.09 18.60 -6.70
N ARG A 287 -7.74 18.69 -7.88
CA ARG A 287 -9.14 18.30 -8.08
C ARG A 287 -9.33 16.83 -7.77
N LYS A 288 -10.32 16.49 -6.94
CA LYS A 288 -10.53 15.12 -6.45
C LYS A 288 -11.02 14.18 -7.54
N ASP A 289 -10.41 13.00 -7.60
CA ASP A 289 -10.85 11.92 -8.49
C ASP A 289 -11.92 11.07 -7.79
N HIS A 290 -13.18 11.20 -8.22
CA HIS A 290 -14.33 10.47 -7.67
C HIS A 290 -14.46 9.03 -8.21
N TYR A 291 -13.34 8.33 -8.43
CA TYR A 291 -13.35 6.94 -8.88
C TYR A 291 -13.87 6.01 -7.77
N PRO A 292 -14.85 5.12 -8.06
CA PRO A 292 -15.36 4.19 -7.06
C PRO A 292 -14.32 3.11 -6.74
N LEU A 293 -13.78 3.13 -5.53
CA LEU A 293 -12.99 2.02 -5.00
C LEU A 293 -13.94 0.85 -4.62
N PRO A 294 -13.55 -0.41 -4.84
CA PRO A 294 -14.35 -1.57 -4.44
C PRO A 294 -14.64 -1.62 -2.93
N PHE A 295 -15.82 -2.12 -2.55
CA PHE A 295 -16.15 -2.35 -1.14
C PHE A 295 -15.49 -3.63 -0.64
N ILE A 296 -14.54 -3.50 0.30
CA ILE A 296 -13.77 -4.64 0.84
C ILE A 296 -14.68 -5.76 1.37
N ASP A 297 -15.79 -5.43 2.06
CA ASP A 297 -16.74 -6.44 2.55
C ASP A 297 -17.36 -7.28 1.40
N GLN A 298 -17.63 -6.70 0.20
CA GLN A 298 -18.12 -7.44 -0.96
C GLN A 298 -17.03 -8.34 -1.58
N MET A 299 -15.78 -7.87 -1.61
CA MET A 299 -14.65 -8.67 -2.06
C MET A 299 -14.44 -9.88 -1.15
N LEU A 300 -14.55 -9.68 0.17
CA LEU A 300 -14.50 -10.75 1.18
C LEU A 300 -15.68 -11.74 1.03
N GLU A 301 -16.90 -11.27 0.75
CA GLU A 301 -18.05 -12.14 0.47
C GLU A 301 -17.84 -13.02 -0.77
N ARG A 302 -17.25 -12.48 -1.85
CA ARG A 302 -16.88 -13.28 -3.03
C ARG A 302 -15.79 -14.29 -2.70
N LEU A 303 -14.69 -13.82 -2.11
CA LEU A 303 -13.53 -14.63 -1.72
C LEU A 303 -13.95 -15.82 -0.86
N ALA A 304 -14.78 -15.62 0.17
CA ALA A 304 -15.16 -16.62 1.18
C ALA A 304 -15.80 -17.92 0.61
N ASN A 305 -16.25 -17.93 -0.64
CA ASN A 305 -16.76 -19.13 -1.31
C ASN A 305 -15.65 -20.10 -1.78
N HIS A 306 -14.37 -19.73 -1.63
CA HIS A 306 -13.22 -20.49 -2.13
C HIS A 306 -12.40 -21.17 -1.01
N GLN A 307 -11.70 -22.24 -1.38
CA GLN A 307 -10.89 -23.05 -0.45
C GLN A 307 -9.39 -22.79 -0.59
N TYR A 308 -8.97 -22.20 -1.71
CA TYR A 308 -7.57 -21.93 -2.02
C TYR A 308 -7.43 -20.48 -2.49
N TYR A 309 -6.43 -19.79 -1.93
CA TYR A 309 -6.14 -18.39 -2.16
C TYR A 309 -4.65 -18.19 -2.44
N CYS A 310 -4.32 -17.20 -3.25
CA CYS A 310 -2.97 -16.71 -3.45
C CYS A 310 -3.02 -15.18 -3.42
N PHE A 311 -2.33 -14.58 -2.46
CA PHE A 311 -2.17 -13.14 -2.36
C PHE A 311 -0.87 -12.75 -3.06
N LEU A 312 -0.95 -11.76 -3.95
CA LEU A 312 0.19 -11.16 -4.64
C LEU A 312 0.28 -9.69 -4.22
N ASP A 313 1.47 -9.24 -3.87
CA ASP A 313 1.81 -7.87 -3.48
C ASP A 313 2.42 -7.15 -4.71
N GLY A 314 1.85 -6.01 -5.07
CA GLY A 314 2.39 -5.14 -6.12
C GLY A 314 3.70 -4.49 -5.68
N TYR A 315 4.84 -5.17 -5.88
CA TYR A 315 6.14 -4.69 -5.41
C TYR A 315 6.44 -3.26 -5.92
N SER A 316 6.35 -2.28 -5.01
CA SER A 316 6.46 -0.85 -5.34
C SER A 316 5.43 -0.37 -6.37
N GLY A 317 4.21 -0.90 -6.34
CA GLY A 317 3.18 -0.80 -7.38
C GLY A 317 2.92 0.62 -7.88
N PHE A 318 2.64 1.57 -6.99
CA PHE A 318 2.47 2.99 -7.37
C PHE A 318 3.62 3.54 -8.25
N PHE A 319 4.88 3.19 -7.97
CA PHE A 319 6.05 3.63 -8.76
C PHE A 319 6.15 2.94 -10.14
N GLN A 320 5.27 1.99 -10.47
CA GLN A 320 5.16 1.43 -11.81
C GLN A 320 4.40 2.35 -12.77
N ILE A 321 3.51 3.23 -12.28
CA ILE A 321 2.73 4.16 -13.10
C ILE A 321 3.53 5.46 -13.35
N PRO A 322 3.68 5.90 -14.62
CA PRO A 322 4.33 7.16 -14.96
C PRO A 322 3.47 8.38 -14.62
N ILE A 323 4.10 9.48 -14.23
CA ILE A 323 3.46 10.80 -14.14
C ILE A 323 3.67 11.52 -15.49
N HIS A 324 2.63 12.20 -15.98
CA HIS A 324 2.72 13.00 -17.21
C HIS A 324 3.78 14.10 -17.06
N PRO A 325 4.61 14.39 -18.09
CA PRO A 325 5.73 15.35 -17.97
C PRO A 325 5.36 16.68 -17.29
N ASP A 326 4.32 17.37 -17.78
CA ASP A 326 3.81 18.65 -17.24
C ASP A 326 3.29 18.57 -15.78
N ASP A 327 3.12 17.37 -15.23
CA ASP A 327 2.70 17.15 -13.85
C ASP A 327 3.85 16.65 -12.93
N GLN A 328 5.03 16.33 -13.47
CA GLN A 328 6.18 15.85 -12.68
C GLN A 328 6.71 16.94 -11.73
N GLU A 329 6.83 18.18 -12.21
CA GLU A 329 7.22 19.35 -11.40
C GLU A 329 6.35 19.50 -10.15
N LYS A 330 5.04 19.25 -10.26
CA LYS A 330 4.08 19.39 -9.15
C LYS A 330 4.42 18.46 -7.98
N THR A 331 5.08 17.33 -8.25
CA THR A 331 5.53 16.37 -7.22
C THR A 331 6.84 16.74 -6.53
N THR A 332 7.46 17.88 -6.88
CA THR A 332 8.76 18.30 -6.35
C THR A 332 8.79 18.37 -4.82
N PHE A 333 9.86 17.86 -4.23
CA PHE A 333 10.10 17.83 -2.79
C PHE A 333 11.50 18.29 -2.41
N THR A 334 11.66 18.80 -1.19
CA THR A 334 12.93 19.29 -0.66
C THR A 334 13.42 18.51 0.58
N CYS A 335 14.70 18.18 0.60
CA CYS A 335 15.36 17.42 1.66
C CYS A 335 16.77 17.98 1.97
N PRO A 336 17.47 17.51 3.03
CA PRO A 336 18.80 18.01 3.42
C PRO A 336 19.94 17.81 2.40
N TYR A 337 19.64 17.25 1.23
CA TYR A 337 20.60 16.87 0.20
C TYR A 337 20.31 17.52 -1.17
N GLY A 338 19.15 18.16 -1.34
CA GLY A 338 18.72 18.77 -2.59
C GLY A 338 17.20 18.85 -2.72
N THR A 339 16.77 19.33 -3.89
CA THR A 339 15.37 19.37 -4.33
C THR A 339 15.23 18.42 -5.53
N TYR A 340 14.16 17.62 -5.52
CA TYR A 340 13.96 16.52 -6.48
C TYR A 340 12.48 16.39 -6.86
N ALA A 341 12.20 15.93 -8.08
CA ALA A 341 10.84 15.64 -8.57
C ALA A 341 10.72 14.15 -8.96
N TYR A 342 9.50 13.60 -8.95
CA TYR A 342 9.25 12.20 -9.33
C TYR A 342 8.83 12.08 -10.81
N ARG A 343 9.32 11.03 -11.48
CA ARG A 343 8.84 10.57 -12.80
C ARG A 343 7.73 9.53 -12.72
N ARG A 344 7.62 8.87 -11.56
CA ARG A 344 6.71 7.75 -11.27
C ARG A 344 5.87 8.08 -10.04
N MET A 345 4.60 7.69 -10.02
CA MET A 345 3.62 8.15 -9.04
C MET A 345 4.04 7.83 -7.58
N PRO A 346 4.35 8.84 -6.73
CA PRO A 346 4.73 8.61 -5.34
C PRO A 346 3.52 8.42 -4.43
N PHE A 347 3.76 7.79 -3.28
CA PHE A 347 2.82 7.75 -2.17
C PHE A 347 2.51 9.16 -1.63
N GLY A 348 1.27 9.38 -1.20
CA GLY A 348 0.80 10.63 -0.58
C GLY A 348 0.11 11.61 -1.53
N LEU A 349 0.02 11.33 -2.84
CA LEU A 349 -0.85 12.07 -3.76
C LEU A 349 -2.30 11.57 -3.61
N CYS A 350 -3.26 12.47 -3.38
CA CYS A 350 -4.63 12.06 -3.01
C CYS A 350 -5.39 11.29 -4.11
N ASN A 351 -5.02 11.47 -5.38
CA ASN A 351 -5.63 10.75 -6.51
C ASN A 351 -4.83 9.49 -6.91
N ALA A 352 -3.76 9.13 -6.20
CA ALA A 352 -2.95 7.95 -6.54
C ALA A 352 -3.71 6.62 -6.38
N PRO A 353 -4.47 6.37 -5.29
CA PRO A 353 -5.33 5.19 -5.16
C PRO A 353 -6.33 5.03 -6.30
N ALA A 354 -7.02 6.12 -6.66
CA ALA A 354 -7.99 6.16 -7.76
C ALA A 354 -7.32 5.86 -9.12
N THR A 355 -6.13 6.42 -9.36
CA THR A 355 -5.34 6.16 -10.57
C THR A 355 -4.91 4.69 -10.65
N PHE A 356 -4.39 4.13 -9.55
CA PHE A 356 -3.90 2.76 -9.51
C PHE A 356 -5.05 1.75 -9.67
N GLN A 357 -6.15 1.91 -8.93
CA GLN A 357 -7.32 1.04 -9.06
C GLN A 357 -7.89 1.09 -10.49
N ARG A 358 -8.03 2.28 -11.09
CA ARG A 358 -8.47 2.42 -12.50
C ARG A 358 -7.54 1.70 -13.47
N CYS A 359 -6.22 1.77 -13.26
CA CYS A 359 -5.25 1.07 -14.07
C CYS A 359 -5.40 -0.45 -13.96
N MET A 360 -5.45 -1.00 -12.74
CA MET A 360 -5.58 -2.44 -12.52
C MET A 360 -6.93 -2.98 -13.01
N MET A 361 -8.02 -2.24 -12.80
CA MET A 361 -9.33 -2.58 -13.35
C MET A 361 -9.30 -2.66 -14.88
N SER A 362 -8.55 -1.78 -15.56
CA SER A 362 -8.42 -1.80 -17.01
C SER A 362 -7.59 -3.00 -17.49
N ILE A 363 -6.45 -3.28 -16.85
CA ILE A 363 -5.57 -4.40 -17.21
C ILE A 363 -6.28 -5.75 -17.00
N PHE A 364 -6.96 -5.91 -15.87
CA PHE A 364 -7.58 -7.16 -15.45
C PHE A 364 -9.09 -7.22 -15.68
N THR A 365 -9.61 -6.47 -16.65
CA THR A 365 -11.06 -6.39 -16.97
C THR A 365 -11.69 -7.78 -17.12
N ASP A 366 -11.00 -8.69 -17.80
CA ASP A 366 -11.49 -10.05 -18.10
C ASP A 366 -11.24 -11.09 -16.98
N LEU A 367 -10.55 -10.72 -15.89
CA LEU A 367 -10.15 -11.63 -14.80
C LEU A 367 -10.79 -11.31 -13.44
N ILE A 368 -11.18 -10.05 -13.21
CA ILE A 368 -11.77 -9.61 -11.95
C ILE A 368 -13.20 -10.16 -11.79
N GLU A 369 -13.60 -10.46 -10.56
CA GLU A 369 -14.85 -11.15 -10.16
C GLU A 369 -15.00 -12.62 -10.63
N GLU A 370 -14.21 -13.10 -11.61
CA GLU A 370 -14.17 -14.53 -11.99
C GLU A 370 -13.01 -15.32 -11.37
N ILE A 371 -11.81 -14.73 -11.34
CA ILE A 371 -10.61 -15.43 -10.87
C ILE A 371 -9.78 -14.68 -9.84
N MET A 372 -9.92 -13.35 -9.76
CA MET A 372 -9.20 -12.50 -8.83
C MET A 372 -10.04 -11.32 -8.34
N GLU A 373 -9.66 -10.79 -7.18
CA GLU A 373 -10.09 -9.49 -6.65
C GLU A 373 -8.85 -8.57 -6.57
N VAL A 374 -9.02 -7.26 -6.76
CA VAL A 374 -7.91 -6.29 -6.70
C VAL A 374 -8.29 -5.05 -5.90
N PHE A 375 -7.48 -4.71 -4.90
CA PHE A 375 -7.63 -3.52 -4.05
C PHE A 375 -6.29 -2.77 -3.97
N MET A 376 -6.11 -1.74 -4.81
CA MET A 376 -4.83 -1.05 -4.99
C MET A 376 -3.69 -2.05 -5.29
N ASP A 377 -2.60 -2.02 -4.52
CA ASP A 377 -1.44 -2.92 -4.66
C ASP A 377 -1.71 -4.37 -4.17
N ASP A 378 -2.87 -4.67 -3.57
CA ASP A 378 -3.24 -6.01 -3.08
C ASP A 378 -4.07 -6.80 -4.09
N PHE A 379 -3.57 -7.96 -4.52
CA PHE A 379 -4.23 -8.84 -5.50
C PHE A 379 -4.55 -10.20 -4.86
N SER A 380 -5.83 -10.58 -4.85
CA SER A 380 -6.31 -11.84 -4.26
C SER A 380 -6.83 -12.80 -5.34
N VAL A 381 -6.04 -13.81 -5.71
CA VAL A 381 -6.43 -14.83 -6.70
C VAL A 381 -6.97 -16.08 -5.98
N TYR A 382 -8.02 -16.72 -6.51
CA TYR A 382 -8.74 -17.80 -5.81
C TYR A 382 -9.14 -18.98 -6.69
N GLY A 383 -9.17 -20.18 -6.10
CA GLY A 383 -9.43 -21.44 -6.80
C GLY A 383 -10.19 -22.48 -5.98
N SER A 384 -10.71 -23.49 -6.70
CA SER A 384 -11.40 -24.66 -6.13
C SER A 384 -10.45 -25.81 -5.79
N SER A 385 -9.19 -25.74 -6.21
CA SER A 385 -8.12 -26.68 -5.88
C SER A 385 -6.75 -25.97 -5.84
N PHE A 386 -5.74 -26.58 -5.22
CA PHE A 386 -4.37 -26.08 -5.21
C PHE A 386 -3.84 -25.82 -6.64
N GLU A 387 -3.99 -26.80 -7.54
CA GLU A 387 -3.54 -26.66 -8.94
C GLU A 387 -4.34 -25.60 -9.72
N SER A 388 -5.66 -25.48 -9.46
CA SER A 388 -6.49 -24.44 -10.06
C SER A 388 -6.07 -23.04 -9.59
N CYS A 389 -5.86 -22.85 -8.29
CA CYS A 389 -5.42 -21.59 -7.72
C CYS A 389 -4.02 -21.21 -8.23
N LEU A 390 -3.06 -22.14 -8.20
CA LEU A 390 -1.71 -21.93 -8.71
C LEU A 390 -1.74 -21.57 -10.22
N GLY A 391 -2.48 -22.33 -11.02
CA GLY A 391 -2.60 -22.10 -12.46
C GLY A 391 -3.31 -20.79 -12.84
N LYS A 392 -4.27 -20.33 -12.04
CA LYS A 392 -4.88 -18.99 -12.15
C LYS A 392 -3.88 -17.88 -11.80
N SER A 393 -3.21 -17.99 -10.65
CA SER A 393 -2.33 -16.94 -10.10
C SER A 393 -1.26 -16.50 -11.09
N TRP A 394 -0.67 -17.46 -11.81
CA TRP A 394 0.37 -17.16 -12.78
C TRP A 394 -0.13 -16.78 -14.19
N LYS A 395 -1.43 -16.84 -14.46
CA LYS A 395 -2.02 -16.13 -15.61
C LYS A 395 -2.08 -14.64 -15.30
N SER A 396 -2.75 -14.27 -14.21
CA SER A 396 -2.85 -12.89 -13.72
C SER A 396 -1.48 -12.22 -13.63
N ALA A 397 -0.50 -12.89 -13.00
CA ALA A 397 0.86 -12.36 -12.87
C ALA A 397 1.67 -12.29 -14.20
N THR A 398 1.12 -12.72 -15.34
CA THR A 398 1.74 -12.57 -16.68
C THR A 398 1.06 -11.47 -17.52
N GLU A 399 -0.07 -10.94 -17.06
CA GLU A 399 -0.78 -9.81 -17.67
C GLU A 399 -0.43 -8.46 -16.98
N MET A 400 0.32 -8.53 -15.87
CA MET A 400 1.19 -7.47 -15.31
C MET A 400 2.43 -7.20 -16.16
#